data_AF-A0A1Y2MBW6-F1
#
_entry.id   AF-A0A1Y2MBW6-F1
#
_cell.length_a   1.000
_cell.length_b   1.000
_cell.length_c   1.000
_cell.angle_alpha   90.00
_cell.angle_beta   90.00
_cell.angle_gamma   90.00
#
_symmetry.space_group_name_H-M   'P 1'
#
loop_
_entity.id
_entity.type
_entity.pdbx_description
1 polymer ?
#
loop_
_entity_poly.entity_id
_entity_poly.type
_entity_poly.pdbx_seq_one_letter_code
_entity_poly.pdbx_strand_id
1 'polypeptide(L)'
;MTSTTQRIRSDVSANAIFTPRELKQYKRWQNLHTTLRPNEQGFLPSADEYEDFQQWHRKQDSGYFSDVFEDVAEHIKPPSTDEPPTAILCRHPLHPTTTGQLRKRCPVCVVDMYISYTRALEKALKDAGGRAPRAAMQATTEHQEGLYAAFVMGKLETLRCLTELEQMAEQEQEWQAEYPNWNNTEVRTSRQALDLYWSEAFAVPKAQSRQSKNSKAVRFAPDTEFDERRPQHYFHRKSNRYTPGKYAPTIHNDEDHQEELVSEDSEDYSRAPILLEQGSSEAGVNTINYYDPVQTVGVLTDALRWSEAGIRKAEVAIVGSYDPPRLELSDDDDNGEDDDDSDWEEMEDDETDGSDYIYFEAEEECSYVVFGH
;
A
#
# COMPACT_ATOMS: atom_id res chain seq x y z
N MET A 1 -0.17 18.01 22.55
CA MET A 1 -1.33 17.16 22.89
C MET A 1 -1.61 16.29 21.68
N THR A 2 -1.09 15.07 21.67
CA THR A 2 -1.41 14.10 20.60
C THR A 2 -2.80 13.57 20.88
N SER A 3 -3.80 14.03 20.14
CA SER A 3 -5.10 13.35 20.13
C SER A 3 -4.83 11.88 19.84
N THR A 4 -5.18 11.00 20.77
CA THR A 4 -5.17 9.56 20.56
C THR A 4 -6.27 9.26 19.57
N THR A 5 -6.01 9.50 18.29
CA THR A 5 -6.94 9.21 17.20
C THR A 5 -7.21 7.73 17.28
N GLN A 6 -8.44 7.36 17.66
CA GLN A 6 -8.86 5.98 17.77
C GLN A 6 -8.56 5.31 16.43
N ARG A 7 -7.56 4.41 16.43
CA ARG A 7 -7.12 3.75 15.20
C ARG A 7 -8.29 2.91 14.69
N ILE A 8 -8.89 3.32 13.59
CA ILE A 8 -9.81 2.48 12.82
C ILE A 8 -8.92 1.40 12.21
N ARG A 9 -8.83 0.26 12.88
CA ARG A 9 -8.07 -0.87 12.37
C ARG A 9 -8.83 -1.52 11.24
N SER A 10 -8.10 -1.85 10.18
CA SER A 10 -8.62 -2.69 9.12
C SER A 10 -8.63 -4.13 9.61
N ASP A 11 -9.78 -4.81 9.48
CA ASP A 11 -9.90 -6.24 9.77
C ASP A 11 -9.17 -7.12 8.74
N VAL A 12 -8.47 -6.50 7.79
CA VAL A 12 -7.73 -7.18 6.73
C VAL A 12 -6.40 -7.69 7.26
N SER A 13 -6.12 -8.97 7.02
CA SER A 13 -4.85 -9.59 7.37
C SER A 13 -3.66 -8.96 6.64
N ALA A 14 -2.55 -8.79 7.34
CA ALA A 14 -1.29 -8.31 6.77
C ALA A 14 -0.69 -9.26 5.71
N ASN A 15 -1.15 -10.51 5.64
CA ASN A 15 -0.81 -11.45 4.57
C ASN A 15 -1.20 -10.92 3.17
N ALA A 16 -2.03 -9.88 3.10
CA ALA A 16 -2.37 -9.25 1.83
C ALA A 16 -1.20 -8.50 1.20
N ILE A 17 -0.33 -7.86 2.00
CA ILE A 17 0.82 -7.09 1.50
C ILE A 17 2.17 -7.78 1.78
N PHE A 18 2.22 -8.70 2.74
CA PHE A 18 3.42 -9.45 3.10
C PHE A 18 3.36 -10.89 2.59
N THR A 19 4.52 -11.42 2.17
CA THR A 19 4.67 -12.85 1.95
C THR A 19 4.49 -13.64 3.26
N PRO A 20 4.20 -14.95 3.22
CA PRO A 20 4.06 -15.76 4.44
C PRO A 20 5.31 -15.73 5.35
N ARG A 21 6.51 -15.57 4.77
CA ARG A 21 7.77 -15.42 5.52
C ARG A 21 7.82 -14.06 6.21
N GLU A 22 7.59 -12.98 5.47
CA GLU A 22 7.56 -11.62 6.00
C GLU A 22 6.48 -11.45 7.07
N LEU A 23 5.33 -12.09 6.93
CA LEU A 23 4.25 -12.03 7.93
C LEU A 23 4.69 -12.60 9.28
N LYS A 24 5.45 -13.70 9.30
CA LYS A 24 6.01 -14.26 10.54
C LYS A 24 7.00 -13.28 11.19
N GLN A 25 7.86 -12.67 10.38
CA GLN A 25 8.80 -11.65 10.84
C GLN A 25 8.09 -10.39 11.34
N TYR A 26 7.02 -9.97 10.66
CA TYR A 26 6.20 -8.82 11.06
C TYR A 26 5.49 -9.06 12.39
N LYS A 27 4.89 -10.23 12.61
CA LYS A 27 4.32 -10.59 13.92
C LYS A 27 5.37 -10.59 15.03
N ARG A 28 6.57 -11.12 14.76
CA ARG A 28 7.70 -11.05 15.70
C ARG A 28 8.08 -9.59 16.01
N TRP A 29 8.17 -8.75 14.98
CA TRP A 29 8.45 -7.33 15.14
C TRP A 29 7.36 -6.62 15.96
N GLN A 30 6.08 -6.90 15.71
CA GLN A 30 4.97 -6.35 16.49
C GLN A 30 5.09 -6.72 17.98
N ASN A 31 5.39 -7.99 18.27
CA ASN A 31 5.57 -8.45 19.65
C ASN A 31 6.74 -7.73 20.37
N LEU A 32 7.83 -7.43 19.65
CA LEU A 32 9.02 -6.82 20.25
C LEU A 32 8.95 -5.29 20.34
N HIS A 33 8.33 -4.63 19.36
CA HIS A 33 8.45 -3.18 19.15
C HIS A 33 7.13 -2.42 19.28
N THR A 34 6.01 -3.11 19.48
CA THR A 34 4.70 -2.47 19.61
C THR A 34 4.02 -2.89 20.90
N THR A 35 3.04 -2.12 21.36
CA THR A 35 2.23 -2.44 22.55
C THR A 35 0.97 -3.22 22.19
N LEU A 36 0.96 -3.90 21.04
CA LEU A 36 -0.21 -4.58 20.52
C LEU A 36 -0.44 -5.92 21.21
N ARG A 37 -1.68 -6.18 21.57
CA ARG A 37 -2.06 -7.46 22.18
C ARG A 37 -1.91 -8.59 21.15
N PRO A 38 -1.66 -9.84 21.56
CA PRO A 38 -1.49 -10.96 20.62
C PRO A 38 -2.65 -11.15 19.64
N ASN A 39 -3.90 -10.87 20.06
CA ASN A 39 -5.09 -10.96 19.22
C ASN A 39 -5.23 -9.79 18.22
N GLU A 40 -4.40 -8.76 18.32
CA GLU A 40 -4.36 -7.60 17.44
C GLU A 40 -3.16 -7.64 16.47
N GLN A 41 -2.36 -8.70 16.52
CA GLN A 41 -1.18 -8.87 15.69
C GLN A 41 -1.54 -9.54 14.35
N GLY A 42 -0.80 -9.23 13.29
CA GLY A 42 -1.00 -9.80 11.96
C GLY A 42 -2.09 -9.15 11.10
N PHE A 43 -2.66 -8.02 11.52
CA PHE A 43 -3.49 -7.14 10.70
C PHE A 43 -2.64 -6.12 9.93
N LEU A 44 -3.21 -5.54 8.87
CA LEU A 44 -2.52 -4.55 8.05
C LEU A 44 -1.89 -3.43 8.91
N PRO A 45 -0.60 -3.11 8.69
CA PRO A 45 0.10 -2.03 9.39
C PRO A 45 -0.47 -0.65 9.04
N SER A 46 -0.25 0.34 9.89
CA SER A 46 -0.27 1.74 9.44
C SER A 46 0.92 2.05 8.52
N ALA A 47 0.91 3.19 7.82
CA ALA A 47 2.06 3.61 7.01
C ALA A 47 3.36 3.70 7.85
N ASP A 48 3.27 4.22 9.08
CA ASP A 48 4.39 4.27 10.02
C ASP A 48 4.88 2.87 10.42
N GLU A 49 3.97 1.97 10.80
CA GLU A 49 4.31 0.59 11.20
C GLU A 49 4.92 -0.18 10.03
N TYR A 50 4.43 0.05 8.81
CA TYR A 50 4.98 -0.55 7.61
C TYR A 50 6.43 -0.11 7.40
N GLU A 51 6.74 1.19 7.45
CA GLU A 51 8.10 1.67 7.25
C GLU A 51 9.03 1.28 8.40
N ASP A 52 8.58 1.33 9.65
CA ASP A 52 9.37 0.90 10.81
C ASP A 52 9.71 -0.59 10.71
N PHE A 53 8.76 -1.43 10.29
CA PHE A 53 9.00 -2.84 10.00
C PHE A 53 9.98 -3.03 8.84
N GLN A 54 9.82 -2.30 7.73
CA GLN A 54 10.72 -2.40 6.58
C GLN A 54 12.16 -2.01 6.94
N GLN A 55 12.34 -0.99 7.79
CA GLN A 55 13.66 -0.60 8.30
C GLN A 55 14.26 -1.69 9.18
N TRP A 56 13.49 -2.22 10.14
CA TRP A 56 13.91 -3.32 10.97
C TRP A 56 14.27 -4.56 10.13
N HIS A 57 13.48 -4.90 9.13
CA HIS A 57 13.71 -6.04 8.24
C HIS A 57 15.01 -5.88 7.45
N ARG A 58 15.26 -4.69 6.89
CA ARG A 58 16.52 -4.39 6.18
C ARG A 58 17.75 -4.54 7.09
N LYS A 59 17.65 -4.14 8.36
CA LYS A 59 18.73 -4.31 9.36
C LYS A 59 19.00 -5.78 9.71
N GLN A 60 17.96 -6.62 9.73
CA GLN A 60 18.13 -8.06 9.92
C GLN A 60 18.79 -8.71 8.70
N ASP A 61 18.46 -8.26 7.49
CA ASP A 61 18.99 -8.81 6.24
C ASP A 61 20.42 -8.34 5.93
N SER A 62 20.85 -7.17 6.43
CA SER A 62 22.19 -6.62 6.18
C SER A 62 23.32 -7.39 6.89
N GLY A 63 22.98 -8.38 7.72
CA GLY A 63 23.93 -9.15 8.52
C GLY A 63 24.47 -8.35 9.71
N TYR A 64 24.96 -9.07 10.72
CA TYR A 64 25.37 -8.54 12.04
C TYR A 64 26.40 -7.38 12.03
N PHE A 65 27.03 -7.07 10.89
CA PHE A 65 28.17 -6.17 10.81
C PHE A 65 27.85 -4.70 10.48
N SER A 66 26.63 -4.35 10.05
CA SER A 66 26.32 -2.98 9.64
C SER A 66 25.92 -2.05 10.80
N ASP A 67 25.32 -2.56 11.87
CA ASP A 67 24.71 -1.72 12.91
C ASP A 67 25.71 -1.21 13.97
N VAL A 68 26.88 -1.84 14.11
CA VAL A 68 27.82 -1.52 15.20
C VAL A 68 28.52 -0.17 15.00
N PHE A 69 28.64 0.32 13.77
CA PHE A 69 29.44 1.50 13.47
C PHE A 69 28.63 2.81 13.39
N GLU A 70 27.32 2.75 13.21
CA GLU A 70 26.49 3.94 13.06
C GLU A 70 26.23 4.63 14.43
N ASP A 71 26.16 3.84 15.50
CA ASP A 71 25.85 4.31 16.87
C ASP A 71 27.03 5.06 17.55
N VAL A 72 28.27 4.75 17.16
CA VAL A 72 29.48 5.33 17.78
C VAL A 72 29.76 6.74 17.26
N ALA A 73 29.41 7.04 16.01
CA ALA A 73 29.64 8.36 15.42
C ALA A 73 28.68 9.43 16.00
N GLU A 74 27.51 9.04 16.50
CA GLU A 74 26.49 9.97 17.01
C GLU A 74 26.82 10.55 18.40
N HIS A 75 27.62 9.86 19.21
CA HIS A 75 27.92 10.30 20.59
C HIS A 75 28.97 11.43 20.69
N ILE A 76 29.55 11.88 19.57
CA ILE A 76 30.76 12.71 19.59
C ILE A 76 30.49 14.20 19.27
N LYS A 77 29.30 14.59 18.80
CA LYS A 77 29.02 16.00 18.46
C LYS A 77 28.13 16.69 19.49
N PRO A 78 28.63 17.65 20.29
CA PRO A 78 27.78 18.48 21.11
C PRO A 78 26.86 19.31 20.20
N PRO A 79 25.57 19.47 20.54
CA PRO A 79 24.63 20.24 19.74
C PRO A 79 25.12 21.69 19.68
N SER A 80 25.49 22.15 18.49
CA SER A 80 25.77 23.57 18.27
C SER A 80 24.42 24.31 18.20
N THR A 81 24.33 25.49 18.81
CA THR A 81 23.09 26.29 18.86
C THR A 81 22.63 26.80 17.49
N ASP A 82 23.48 26.67 16.47
CA ASP A 82 23.25 27.21 15.13
C ASP A 82 22.86 26.11 14.12
N GLU A 83 22.82 24.84 14.53
CA GLU A 83 22.42 23.75 13.65
C GLU A 83 20.89 23.68 13.48
N PRO A 84 20.40 23.44 12.25
CA PRO A 84 18.97 23.29 12.01
C PRO A 84 18.42 22.10 12.79
N PRO A 85 17.13 22.16 13.20
CA PRO A 85 16.48 21.03 13.85
C PRO A 85 16.60 19.78 12.98
N THR A 86 16.86 18.61 13.56
CA THR A 86 17.08 17.37 12.82
C THR A 86 16.01 16.33 13.18
N ALA A 87 15.52 15.60 12.17
CA ALA A 87 14.54 14.52 12.40
C ALA A 87 15.14 13.36 13.19
N ILE A 88 14.38 12.79 14.12
CA ILE A 88 14.88 11.79 15.09
C ILE A 88 15.33 10.49 14.40
N LEU A 89 14.50 9.95 13.50
CA LEU A 89 14.74 8.63 12.90
C LEU A 89 15.58 8.72 11.62
N CYS A 90 15.25 9.65 10.72
CA CYS A 90 15.94 9.73 9.42
C CYS A 90 17.13 10.69 9.40
N ARG A 91 17.42 11.37 10.51
CA ARG A 91 18.56 12.28 10.71
C ARG A 91 18.73 13.39 9.65
N HIS A 92 17.69 13.67 8.87
CA HIS A 92 17.72 14.76 7.92
C HIS A 92 17.51 16.10 8.61
N PRO A 93 18.27 17.14 8.23
CA PRO A 93 18.04 18.50 8.72
C PRO A 93 16.68 19.01 8.22
N LEU A 94 15.95 19.64 9.12
CA LEU A 94 14.62 20.20 8.95
C LEU A 94 14.71 21.72 8.81
N HIS A 95 13.64 22.29 8.26
CA HIS A 95 13.56 23.74 8.10
C HIS A 95 13.47 24.45 9.47
N PRO A 96 14.10 25.63 9.66
CA PRO A 96 14.09 26.35 10.94
C PRO A 96 12.69 26.68 11.50
N THR A 97 11.66 26.77 10.64
CA THR A 97 10.26 26.94 11.08
C THR A 97 9.74 25.77 11.93
N THR A 98 10.41 24.62 11.88
CA THR A 98 10.09 23.43 12.71
C THR A 98 10.80 23.44 14.07
N THR A 99 11.56 24.49 14.41
CA THR A 99 12.24 24.58 15.69
C THR A 99 11.25 24.43 16.85
N GLY A 100 11.57 23.54 17.80
CA GLY A 100 10.70 23.20 18.93
C GLY A 100 9.65 22.11 18.64
N GLN A 101 9.50 21.67 17.39
CA GLN A 101 8.68 20.50 17.04
C GLN A 101 9.54 19.25 16.90
N LEU A 102 9.43 18.31 17.84
CA LEU A 102 10.08 17.01 17.72
C LEU A 102 9.35 16.18 16.65
N ARG A 103 9.99 15.97 15.51
CA ARG A 103 9.48 15.10 14.44
C ARG A 103 10.30 13.83 14.32
N LYS A 104 9.60 12.70 14.24
CA LYS A 104 10.21 11.40 14.00
C LYS A 104 10.92 11.35 12.65
N ARG A 105 10.30 11.88 11.59
CA ARG A 105 10.77 11.85 10.21
C ARG A 105 10.67 13.24 9.58
N CYS A 106 11.55 13.54 8.62
CA CYS A 106 11.45 14.76 7.82
C CYS A 106 10.29 14.68 6.81
N PRO A 107 9.77 15.82 6.33
CA PRO A 107 8.66 15.87 5.36
C PRO A 107 8.84 14.93 4.16
N VAL A 108 10.05 14.91 3.58
CA VAL A 108 10.38 14.08 2.41
C VAL A 108 10.27 12.59 2.73
N CYS A 109 10.83 12.13 3.85
CA CYS A 109 10.74 10.73 4.26
C CYS A 109 9.31 10.32 4.64
N VAL A 110 8.49 11.24 5.16
CA VAL A 110 7.08 10.96 5.45
C VAL A 110 6.31 10.70 4.15
N VAL A 111 6.50 11.55 3.14
CA VAL A 111 5.87 11.34 1.82
C VAL A 111 6.33 10.04 1.17
N ASP A 112 7.64 9.76 1.19
CA ASP A 112 8.21 8.54 0.61
C ASP A 112 7.64 7.26 1.27
N MET A 113 7.46 7.28 2.58
CA MET A 113 6.78 6.23 3.34
C MET A 113 5.34 6.02 2.85
N TYR A 114 4.53 7.07 2.73
CA TYR A 114 3.14 6.96 2.25
C TYR A 114 3.06 6.48 0.80
N ILE A 115 3.98 6.92 -0.06
CA ILE A 115 4.09 6.42 -1.45
C ILE A 115 4.38 4.92 -1.44
N SER A 116 5.37 4.48 -0.66
CA SER A 116 5.76 3.08 -0.55
C SER A 116 4.63 2.21 -0.02
N TYR A 117 3.95 2.66 1.04
CA TYR A 117 2.82 1.95 1.63
C TYR A 117 1.62 1.84 0.67
N THR A 118 1.23 2.95 0.04
CA THR A 118 0.11 2.93 -0.91
C THR A 118 0.41 2.09 -2.16
N ARG A 119 1.67 2.00 -2.59
CA ARG A 119 2.10 1.07 -3.65
C ARG A 119 1.99 -0.40 -3.24
N ALA A 120 2.33 -0.73 -2.00
CA ALA A 120 2.17 -2.08 -1.48
C ALA A 120 0.69 -2.50 -1.47
N LEU A 121 -0.20 -1.62 -1.00
CA LEU A 121 -1.64 -1.83 -1.05
C LEU A 121 -2.19 -1.93 -2.47
N GLU A 122 -1.73 -1.07 -3.39
CA GLU A 122 -2.13 -1.12 -4.80
C GLU A 122 -1.71 -2.43 -5.46
N LYS A 123 -0.49 -2.91 -5.17
CA LYS A 123 0.01 -4.20 -5.65
C LYS A 123 -0.85 -5.34 -5.10
N ALA A 124 -1.10 -5.38 -3.80
CA ALA A 124 -1.95 -6.39 -3.18
C ALA A 124 -3.36 -6.43 -3.78
N LEU A 125 -3.96 -5.25 -4.02
CA LEU A 125 -5.26 -5.14 -4.66
C LEU A 125 -5.23 -5.69 -6.10
N LYS A 126 -4.17 -5.39 -6.88
CA LYS A 126 -3.97 -5.94 -8.23
C LYS A 126 -3.83 -7.45 -8.23
N ASP A 127 -3.02 -7.99 -7.32
CA ASP A 127 -2.77 -9.42 -7.18
C ASP A 127 -4.05 -10.17 -6.77
N ALA A 128 -4.93 -9.53 -6.01
CA ALA A 128 -6.26 -10.06 -5.65
C ALA A 128 -7.30 -9.99 -6.79
N GLY A 129 -6.97 -9.56 -8.01
CA GLY A 129 -7.91 -9.46 -9.14
C GLY A 129 -8.40 -8.04 -9.46
N GLY A 130 -7.98 -7.05 -8.68
CA GLY A 130 -7.53 -5.76 -9.22
C GLY A 130 -8.52 -4.87 -9.94
N ARG A 131 -9.76 -4.74 -9.47
CA ARG A 131 -10.64 -3.66 -9.95
C ARG A 131 -11.30 -2.95 -8.78
N ALA A 132 -11.37 -1.62 -8.87
CA ALA A 132 -12.30 -0.87 -8.04
C ALA A 132 -13.70 -1.50 -8.20
N PRO A 133 -14.47 -1.71 -7.12
CA PRO A 133 -15.82 -2.24 -7.20
C PRO A 133 -16.63 -1.40 -8.20
N ARG A 134 -16.79 -1.91 -9.42
CA ARG A 134 -17.64 -1.27 -10.43
C ARG A 134 -19.04 -1.75 -10.15
N ALA A 135 -19.98 -0.82 -10.05
CA ALA A 135 -21.37 -1.05 -9.67
C ALA A 135 -22.17 -2.08 -10.49
N ALA A 136 -21.59 -2.76 -11.47
CA ALA A 136 -22.34 -3.58 -12.42
C ALA A 136 -21.70 -4.92 -12.85
N MET A 137 -20.45 -5.25 -12.50
CA MET A 137 -19.85 -6.48 -13.03
C MET A 137 -18.93 -7.18 -12.04
N GLN A 138 -19.43 -8.33 -11.57
CA GLN A 138 -18.81 -9.38 -10.76
C GLN A 138 -18.96 -9.22 -9.24
N ALA A 139 -19.33 -10.33 -8.58
CA ALA A 139 -19.32 -10.44 -7.13
C ALA A 139 -17.89 -10.25 -6.64
N THR A 140 -17.65 -9.15 -5.94
CA THR A 140 -16.40 -8.91 -5.23
C THR A 140 -16.31 -9.86 -4.06
N THR A 141 -15.13 -10.44 -3.83
CA THR A 141 -14.90 -11.22 -2.61
C THR A 141 -14.75 -10.27 -1.42
N GLU A 142 -15.15 -10.70 -0.22
CA GLU A 142 -14.97 -9.92 1.01
C GLU A 142 -13.51 -9.48 1.20
N HIS A 143 -12.57 -10.35 0.83
CA HIS A 143 -11.13 -10.03 0.83
C HIS A 143 -10.77 -8.87 -0.11
N GLN A 144 -11.30 -8.85 -1.33
CA GLN A 144 -11.10 -7.73 -2.28
C GLN A 144 -11.72 -6.43 -1.76
N GLU A 145 -12.92 -6.49 -1.16
CA GLU A 145 -13.58 -5.33 -0.58
C GLU A 145 -12.77 -4.74 0.58
N GLY A 146 -12.29 -5.60 1.48
CA GLY A 146 -11.41 -5.20 2.58
C GLY A 146 -10.12 -4.56 2.07
N LEU A 147 -9.46 -5.15 1.08
CA LEU A 147 -8.25 -4.58 0.46
C LEU A 147 -8.51 -3.24 -0.21
N TYR A 148 -9.64 -3.11 -0.91
CA TYR A 148 -10.03 -1.84 -1.53
C TYR A 148 -10.28 -0.77 -0.46
N ALA A 149 -10.98 -1.11 0.62
CA ALA A 149 -11.20 -0.20 1.74
C ALA A 149 -9.86 0.24 2.38
N ALA A 150 -8.93 -0.70 2.61
CA ALA A 150 -7.60 -0.39 3.13
C ALA A 150 -6.80 0.52 2.18
N PHE A 151 -6.86 0.27 0.88
CA PHE A 151 -6.23 1.13 -0.13
C PHE A 151 -6.80 2.56 -0.12
N VAL A 152 -8.13 2.70 -0.07
CA VAL A 152 -8.80 4.02 0.03
C VAL A 152 -8.41 4.72 1.33
N MET A 153 -8.38 4.02 2.46
CA MET A 153 -7.94 4.56 3.74
C MET A 153 -6.49 5.05 3.68
N GLY A 154 -5.57 4.26 3.12
CA GLY A 154 -4.18 4.68 2.94
C GLY A 154 -4.04 5.92 2.04
N LYS A 155 -4.86 6.04 1.00
CA LYS A 155 -4.93 7.26 0.16
C LYS A 155 -5.47 8.47 0.94
N LEU A 156 -6.50 8.29 1.74
CA LEU A 156 -7.07 9.37 2.57
C LEU A 156 -6.07 9.85 3.63
N GLU A 157 -5.35 8.95 4.28
CA GLU A 157 -4.26 9.30 5.22
C GLU A 157 -3.15 10.07 4.52
N THR A 158 -2.76 9.63 3.32
CA THR A 158 -1.78 10.34 2.50
C THR A 158 -2.25 11.76 2.19
N LEU A 159 -3.52 11.95 1.80
CA LEU A 159 -4.08 13.28 1.52
C LEU A 159 -4.07 14.19 2.74
N ARG A 160 -4.42 13.68 3.93
CA ARG A 160 -4.34 14.46 5.18
C ARG A 160 -2.91 14.94 5.45
N CYS A 161 -1.94 14.04 5.27
CA CYS A 161 -0.53 14.40 5.41
C CYS A 161 -0.10 15.48 4.41
N LEU A 162 -0.55 15.40 3.14
CA LEU A 162 -0.23 16.41 2.14
C LEU A 162 -0.83 17.78 2.49
N THR A 163 -2.04 17.84 3.03
CA THR A 163 -2.64 19.10 3.49
C THR A 163 -1.82 19.75 4.61
N GLU A 164 -1.30 18.96 5.56
CA GLU A 164 -0.40 19.48 6.60
C GLU A 164 0.91 20.01 5.99
N LEU A 165 1.45 19.32 4.98
CA LEU A 165 2.68 19.73 4.30
C LEU A 165 2.50 20.98 3.44
N GLU A 166 1.32 21.18 2.84
CA GLU A 166 0.98 22.42 2.12
C GLU A 166 1.02 23.62 3.07
N GLN A 167 0.38 23.51 4.24
CA GLN A 167 0.43 24.56 5.25
C GLN A 167 1.87 24.85 5.73
N MET A 168 2.68 23.82 5.92
CA MET A 168 4.08 23.99 6.29
C MET A 168 4.91 24.63 5.17
N ALA A 169 4.66 24.28 3.91
CA ALA A 169 5.36 24.84 2.77
C ALA A 169 5.07 26.35 2.61
N GLU A 170 3.85 26.80 2.95
CA GLU A 170 3.52 28.22 3.02
C GLU A 170 4.34 28.94 4.09
N GLN A 171 4.43 28.38 5.30
CA GLN A 171 5.25 28.94 6.39
C GLN A 171 6.74 28.97 6.04
N GLU A 172 7.25 27.91 5.40
CA GLU A 172 8.63 27.86 4.88
C GLU A 172 8.87 28.98 3.86
N GLN A 173 7.91 29.25 2.98
CA GLN A 173 8.01 30.30 1.98
C GLN A 173 7.98 31.71 2.61
N GLU A 174 7.10 31.96 3.58
CA GLU A 174 7.05 33.22 4.33
C GLU A 174 8.37 33.48 5.06
N TRP A 175 8.89 32.45 5.75
CA TRP A 175 10.18 32.53 6.42
C TRP A 175 11.32 32.81 5.43
N GLN A 176 11.36 32.12 4.29
CA GLN A 176 12.39 32.36 3.26
C GLN A 176 12.37 33.79 2.71
N ALA A 177 11.20 34.44 2.67
CA ALA A 177 11.08 35.83 2.26
C ALA A 177 11.72 36.81 3.28
N GLU A 178 11.66 36.48 4.58
CA GLU A 178 12.32 37.25 5.65
C GLU A 178 13.83 37.01 5.71
N TYR A 179 14.30 35.82 5.32
CA TYR A 179 15.70 35.41 5.41
C TYR A 179 16.30 35.02 4.04
N PRO A 180 16.40 35.95 3.06
CA PRO A 180 16.84 35.63 1.70
C PRO A 180 18.29 35.14 1.59
N ASN A 181 19.12 35.45 2.60
CA ASN A 181 20.52 35.00 2.64
C ASN A 181 20.68 33.59 3.20
N TRP A 182 19.61 33.00 3.75
CA TRP A 182 19.68 31.63 4.24
C TRP A 182 19.64 30.67 3.05
N ASN A 183 20.72 29.90 2.90
CA ASN A 183 20.85 28.88 1.87
C ASN A 183 21.36 27.59 2.51
N ASN A 184 20.46 26.64 2.74
CA ASN A 184 20.83 25.31 3.16
C ASN A 184 20.25 24.28 2.20
N THR A 185 21.10 23.78 1.30
CA THR A 185 20.71 22.81 0.27
C THR A 185 20.42 21.42 0.82
N GLU A 186 20.86 21.12 2.05
CA GLU A 186 20.68 19.81 2.68
C GLU A 186 19.35 19.67 3.41
N VAL A 187 18.70 20.81 3.74
CA VAL A 187 17.43 20.83 4.45
C VAL A 187 16.33 20.19 3.61
N ARG A 188 15.61 19.25 4.23
CA ARG A 188 14.46 18.58 3.65
C ARG A 188 13.19 19.37 3.97
N THR A 189 12.75 20.16 3.00
CA THR A 189 11.59 21.05 3.14
C THR A 189 10.28 20.35 2.80
N SER A 190 9.17 20.93 3.26
CA SER A 190 7.80 20.49 2.96
C SER A 190 7.48 20.71 1.47
N ARG A 191 8.00 21.79 0.88
CA ARG A 191 7.97 22.03 -0.57
C ARG A 191 8.56 20.85 -1.37
N GLN A 192 9.77 20.40 -1.01
CA GLN A 192 10.41 19.26 -1.68
C GLN A 192 9.58 17.97 -1.54
N ALA A 193 8.94 17.77 -0.39
CA ALA A 193 8.08 16.62 -0.15
C ALA A 193 6.83 16.62 -1.05
N LEU A 194 6.20 17.78 -1.25
CA LEU A 194 5.08 17.93 -2.18
C LEU A 194 5.52 17.69 -3.63
N ASP A 195 6.65 18.24 -4.04
CA ASP A 195 7.21 18.03 -5.38
C ASP A 195 7.48 16.53 -5.63
N LEU A 196 8.05 15.83 -4.64
CA LEU A 196 8.25 14.38 -4.68
C LEU A 196 6.92 13.65 -4.88
N TYR A 197 5.90 13.94 -4.06
CA TYR A 197 4.59 13.29 -4.18
C TYR A 197 3.99 13.47 -5.56
N TRP A 198 3.93 14.70 -6.07
CA TRP A 198 3.33 14.97 -7.36
C TRP A 198 4.11 14.35 -8.52
N SER A 199 5.44 14.31 -8.42
CA SER A 199 6.27 13.63 -9.42
C SER A 199 6.00 12.13 -9.50
N GLU A 200 5.75 11.48 -8.36
CA GLU A 200 5.50 10.04 -8.26
C GLU A 200 4.03 9.67 -8.50
N ALA A 201 3.08 10.49 -8.03
CA ALA A 201 1.65 10.28 -8.20
C ALA A 201 1.20 10.44 -9.66
N PHE A 202 1.81 11.38 -10.38
CA PHE A 202 1.59 11.59 -11.81
C PHE A 202 2.64 10.95 -12.71
N ALA A 203 3.56 10.15 -12.15
CA ALA A 203 4.37 9.25 -12.93
C ALA A 203 3.43 8.21 -13.55
N VAL A 204 2.78 8.58 -14.67
CA VAL A 204 2.19 7.62 -15.60
C VAL A 204 3.32 6.62 -15.81
N PRO A 205 3.15 5.35 -15.43
CA PRO A 205 4.18 4.34 -15.61
C PRO A 205 4.56 4.47 -17.07
N LYS A 206 5.74 5.03 -17.36
CA LYS A 206 6.11 5.47 -18.73
C LYS A 206 5.83 4.26 -19.57
N ALA A 207 4.72 4.29 -20.33
CA ALA A 207 4.05 3.06 -20.76
C ALA A 207 5.14 2.23 -21.38
N GLN A 208 5.63 1.20 -20.64
CA GLN A 208 6.96 0.63 -20.87
C GLN A 208 6.97 0.38 -22.34
N SER A 209 7.71 1.20 -23.08
CA SER A 209 7.47 1.36 -24.52
C SER A 209 7.69 -0.04 -25.00
N ARG A 210 6.59 -0.77 -25.26
CA ARG A 210 6.64 -2.21 -25.48
C ARG A 210 7.52 -2.27 -26.68
N GLN A 211 8.80 -2.65 -26.49
CA GLN A 211 9.86 -2.42 -27.47
C GLN A 211 9.23 -2.82 -28.77
N SER A 212 8.91 -1.82 -29.61
CA SER A 212 7.91 -2.03 -30.64
C SER A 212 8.52 -3.09 -31.53
N LYS A 213 8.08 -4.35 -31.38
CA LYS A 213 8.70 -5.50 -32.03
C LYS A 213 8.83 -5.09 -33.48
N ASN A 214 10.07 -4.84 -33.91
CA ASN A 214 10.42 -4.01 -35.07
C ASN A 214 9.22 -3.90 -36.00
N SER A 215 8.45 -2.81 -35.88
CA SER A 215 7.34 -2.62 -36.79
C SER A 215 7.99 -2.62 -38.16
N LYS A 216 7.76 -3.70 -38.93
CA LYS A 216 8.27 -3.81 -40.28
C LYS A 216 7.60 -2.67 -41.03
N ALA A 217 8.28 -1.52 -41.05
CA ALA A 217 7.81 -0.36 -41.76
C ALA A 217 7.86 -0.75 -43.23
N VAL A 218 6.68 -0.91 -43.82
CA VAL A 218 6.55 -1.15 -45.25
C VAL A 218 7.12 0.08 -45.93
N ARG A 219 8.34 -0.04 -46.48
CA ARG A 219 8.95 0.97 -47.33
C ARG A 219 8.59 0.64 -48.76
N PHE A 220 7.97 1.58 -49.43
CA PHE A 220 7.74 1.49 -50.87
C PHE A 220 9.04 1.83 -51.61
N ALA A 221 9.23 1.24 -52.78
CA ALA A 221 10.37 1.55 -53.63
C ALA A 221 10.25 2.99 -54.17
N PRO A 222 11.36 3.71 -54.41
CA PRO A 222 11.32 5.13 -54.77
C PRO A 222 10.64 5.42 -56.13
N ASP A 223 10.46 4.40 -56.96
CA ASP A 223 9.78 4.41 -58.25
C ASP A 223 8.28 4.06 -58.16
N THR A 224 7.74 3.86 -56.95
CA THR A 224 6.31 3.60 -56.77
C THR A 224 5.52 4.88 -57.04
N GLU A 225 4.95 5.02 -58.23
CA GLU A 225 4.01 6.10 -58.56
C GLU A 225 2.70 5.90 -57.80
N PHE A 226 2.43 6.79 -56.84
CA PHE A 226 1.11 6.87 -56.22
C PHE A 226 0.27 7.83 -57.04
N ASP A 227 -0.74 7.31 -57.74
CA ASP A 227 -1.77 8.15 -58.36
C ASP A 227 -2.30 9.16 -57.33
N GLU A 228 -2.46 10.43 -57.71
CA GLU A 228 -2.83 11.58 -56.85
C GLU A 228 -4.19 11.47 -56.10
N ARG A 229 -4.84 10.31 -56.04
CA ARG A 229 -6.28 10.22 -55.74
C ARG A 229 -6.68 9.56 -54.43
N ARG A 230 -5.80 9.55 -53.42
CA ARG A 230 -6.29 9.35 -52.04
C ARG A 230 -5.40 10.01 -50.99
N PRO A 231 -5.93 10.93 -50.17
CA PRO A 231 -5.21 11.47 -49.02
C PRO A 231 -4.70 10.36 -48.09
N GLN A 232 -3.47 10.51 -47.58
CA GLN A 232 -2.76 9.48 -46.80
C GLN A 232 -3.57 8.94 -45.60
N HIS A 233 -4.35 9.81 -44.94
CA HIS A 233 -5.16 9.44 -43.77
C HIS A 233 -6.30 8.46 -44.07
N TYR A 234 -6.69 8.24 -45.34
CA TYR A 234 -7.69 7.23 -45.70
C TYR A 234 -7.13 5.80 -45.71
N PHE A 235 -5.81 5.64 -45.73
CA PHE A 235 -5.16 4.32 -45.64
C PHE A 235 -4.97 3.85 -44.19
N HIS A 236 -5.28 4.69 -43.20
CA HIS A 236 -5.19 4.31 -41.78
C HIS A 236 -6.38 3.42 -41.41
N ARG A 237 -6.13 2.28 -40.73
CA ARG A 237 -7.18 1.34 -40.25
C ARG A 237 -8.27 1.99 -39.38
N LYS A 238 -7.95 3.12 -38.74
CA LYS A 238 -8.88 3.89 -37.90
C LYS A 238 -9.77 4.86 -38.69
N SER A 239 -9.55 5.00 -40.00
CA SER A 239 -10.37 5.87 -40.84
C SER A 239 -11.70 5.20 -41.15
N ASN A 240 -12.81 5.93 -41.02
CA ASN A 240 -14.15 5.45 -41.39
C ASN A 240 -14.27 5.08 -42.89
N ARG A 241 -13.32 5.54 -43.73
CA ARG A 241 -13.26 5.23 -45.17
C ARG A 241 -12.24 4.15 -45.52
N TYR A 242 -11.62 3.52 -44.52
CA TYR A 242 -10.70 2.42 -44.73
C TYR A 242 -11.46 1.21 -45.28
N THR A 243 -11.18 0.87 -46.53
CA THR A 243 -11.61 -0.36 -47.16
C THR A 243 -10.40 -1.29 -47.24
N PRO A 244 -10.41 -2.46 -46.56
CA PRO A 244 -9.38 -3.46 -46.75
C PRO A 244 -9.28 -3.77 -48.25
N GLY A 245 -8.10 -3.60 -48.85
CA GLY A 245 -7.90 -3.90 -50.27
C GLY A 245 -8.16 -5.40 -50.54
N LYS A 246 -8.47 -5.77 -51.79
CA LYS A 246 -8.73 -7.18 -52.17
C LYS A 246 -7.57 -8.16 -51.87
N TYR A 247 -6.38 -7.63 -51.64
CA TYR A 247 -5.17 -8.38 -51.27
C TYR A 247 -4.76 -8.18 -49.81
N ALA A 248 -5.57 -7.47 -49.01
CA ALA A 248 -5.36 -7.47 -47.58
C ALA A 248 -5.49 -8.93 -47.13
N PRO A 249 -4.47 -9.52 -46.48
CA PRO A 249 -4.58 -10.89 -46.00
C PRO A 249 -5.81 -10.93 -45.12
N THR A 250 -6.84 -11.65 -45.58
CA THR A 250 -7.90 -12.14 -44.71
C THR A 250 -7.14 -12.90 -43.65
N ILE A 251 -7.12 -12.35 -42.44
CA ILE A 251 -6.77 -13.14 -41.27
C ILE A 251 -7.93 -14.11 -41.17
N HIS A 252 -7.84 -15.21 -41.93
CA HIS A 252 -8.53 -16.42 -41.57
C HIS A 252 -8.01 -16.70 -40.17
N ASN A 253 -8.87 -16.48 -39.18
CA ASN A 253 -8.73 -17.17 -37.90
C ASN A 253 -8.83 -18.65 -38.26
N ASP A 254 -7.69 -19.24 -38.61
CA ASP A 254 -7.49 -20.68 -38.57
C ASP A 254 -7.52 -21.05 -37.08
N GLU A 255 -8.73 -21.06 -36.52
CA GLU A 255 -9.08 -21.70 -35.25
C GLU A 255 -9.37 -23.20 -35.47
N ASP A 256 -8.88 -23.77 -36.58
CA ASP A 256 -8.98 -25.20 -36.86
C ASP A 256 -7.61 -25.86 -36.72
N HIS A 257 -7.57 -26.88 -35.86
CA HIS A 257 -6.47 -27.81 -35.56
C HIS A 257 -5.54 -27.46 -34.39
N GLN A 258 -6.11 -27.38 -33.18
CA GLN A 258 -5.49 -28.07 -32.05
C GLN A 258 -6.24 -29.38 -31.84
N GLU A 259 -5.64 -30.46 -32.33
CA GLU A 259 -5.98 -31.83 -31.97
C GLU A 259 -5.80 -32.00 -30.45
N GLU A 260 -6.92 -31.99 -29.74
CA GLU A 260 -7.39 -33.12 -28.93
C GLU A 260 -6.28 -33.94 -28.22
N LEU A 261 -5.70 -33.39 -27.15
CA LEU A 261 -5.18 -34.17 -26.03
C LEU A 261 -6.24 -34.18 -24.94
N VAL A 262 -7.26 -35.02 -25.16
CA VAL A 262 -8.28 -35.39 -24.17
C VAL A 262 -7.61 -36.32 -23.15
N SER A 263 -7.43 -35.83 -21.92
CA SER A 263 -7.23 -36.71 -20.76
C SER A 263 -8.61 -37.11 -20.23
N GLU A 264 -9.00 -38.33 -20.53
CA GLU A 264 -10.14 -39.02 -19.90
C GLU A 264 -9.82 -39.32 -18.43
N ASP A 265 -9.98 -38.36 -17.52
CA ASP A 265 -10.25 -38.71 -16.12
C ASP A 265 -10.91 -37.57 -15.33
N SER A 266 -11.81 -37.96 -14.43
CA SER A 266 -12.56 -37.18 -13.44
C SER A 266 -13.76 -36.37 -13.93
N GLU A 267 -14.85 -37.13 -14.02
CA GLU A 267 -16.23 -36.73 -13.74
C GLU A 267 -16.31 -35.95 -12.40
N ASP A 268 -16.99 -34.80 -12.38
CA ASP A 268 -18.12 -34.48 -11.48
C ASP A 268 -18.35 -32.95 -11.38
N TYR A 269 -19.22 -32.40 -12.24
CA TYR A 269 -19.81 -31.06 -12.06
C TYR A 269 -21.30 -31.09 -12.39
N SER A 270 -22.02 -31.97 -11.70
CA SER A 270 -23.47 -31.93 -11.70
C SER A 270 -23.98 -30.90 -10.68
N ARG A 271 -23.88 -29.59 -10.99
CA ARG A 271 -24.78 -28.51 -10.53
C ARG A 271 -24.24 -27.11 -10.86
N ALA A 272 -24.73 -26.55 -11.96
CA ALA A 272 -24.81 -25.10 -12.14
C ALA A 272 -26.20 -24.76 -12.73
N PRO A 273 -27.01 -23.91 -12.09
CA PRO A 273 -28.32 -23.53 -12.61
C PRO A 273 -28.19 -22.68 -13.87
N ILE A 274 -28.87 -23.12 -14.93
CA ILE A 274 -29.08 -22.36 -16.17
C ILE A 274 -30.16 -21.31 -15.89
N LEU A 275 -29.80 -20.03 -15.89
CA LEU A 275 -30.74 -18.93 -16.05
C LEU A 275 -30.60 -18.36 -17.47
N LEU A 276 -31.50 -18.85 -18.33
CA LEU A 276 -31.94 -18.16 -19.53
C LEU A 276 -32.74 -16.93 -19.08
N GLU A 277 -32.37 -15.73 -19.54
CA GLU A 277 -33.37 -14.70 -19.83
C GLU A 277 -32.94 -13.87 -21.05
N GLN A 278 -33.89 -13.79 -21.99
CA GLN A 278 -33.87 -12.98 -23.19
C GLN A 278 -34.11 -11.50 -22.82
N GLY A 279 -33.35 -10.60 -23.43
CA GLY A 279 -33.61 -9.16 -23.36
C GLY A 279 -33.01 -8.43 -24.56
N SER A 280 -33.88 -7.90 -25.41
CA SER A 280 -33.58 -7.22 -26.67
C SER A 280 -33.08 -5.78 -26.47
N SER A 281 -32.03 -5.43 -27.25
CA SER A 281 -31.79 -4.17 -27.98
C SER A 281 -32.31 -2.84 -27.39
N GLU A 282 -31.40 -1.89 -27.15
CA GLU A 282 -31.30 -0.69 -28.00
C GLU A 282 -30.00 0.09 -27.79
N ALA A 283 -29.45 0.56 -28.91
CA ALA A 283 -28.15 1.18 -29.05
C ALA A 283 -28.20 2.70 -28.80
N GLY A 284 -27.23 3.21 -28.04
CA GLY A 284 -26.92 4.63 -27.92
C GLY A 284 -25.41 4.81 -27.82
N VAL A 285 -24.82 5.43 -28.84
CA VAL A 285 -23.39 5.47 -29.13
C VAL A 285 -22.59 6.29 -28.10
N ASN A 286 -21.61 5.64 -27.49
CA ASN A 286 -20.59 6.24 -26.61
C ASN A 286 -19.56 7.03 -27.40
N THR A 287 -19.48 8.34 -27.17
CA THR A 287 -18.35 9.18 -27.57
C THR A 287 -17.27 9.08 -26.49
N ILE A 288 -16.23 8.26 -26.70
CA ILE A 288 -15.07 8.18 -25.81
C ILE A 288 -14.07 9.27 -26.23
N ASN A 289 -14.08 10.37 -25.48
CA ASN A 289 -13.07 11.42 -25.56
C ASN A 289 -11.92 11.02 -24.61
N TYR A 290 -10.74 10.72 -25.16
CA TYR A 290 -9.53 10.53 -24.36
C TYR A 290 -9.04 11.91 -23.93
N TYR A 291 -8.89 12.11 -22.62
CA TYR A 291 -8.77 13.38 -21.87
C TYR A 291 -10.11 14.00 -21.46
N ASP A 292 -10.67 13.46 -20.38
CA ASP A 292 -11.73 14.11 -19.62
C ASP A 292 -11.34 14.23 -18.13
N PRO A 293 -11.08 15.44 -17.59
CA PRO A 293 -10.87 15.66 -16.17
C PRO A 293 -12.09 15.23 -15.31
N VAL A 294 -13.25 14.99 -15.92
CA VAL A 294 -14.44 14.45 -15.24
C VAL A 294 -14.26 12.98 -14.82
N GLN A 295 -13.39 12.19 -15.45
CA GLN A 295 -13.13 10.82 -14.97
C GLN A 295 -12.39 10.79 -13.63
N THR A 296 -11.47 11.72 -13.41
CA THR A 296 -10.77 11.86 -12.12
C THR A 296 -11.70 12.40 -11.04
N VAL A 297 -12.58 13.33 -11.40
CA VAL A 297 -13.66 13.80 -10.51
C VAL A 297 -14.64 12.67 -10.21
N GLY A 298 -15.00 11.84 -11.20
CA GLY A 298 -15.89 10.68 -11.07
C GLY A 298 -15.40 9.66 -10.04
N VAL A 299 -14.11 9.31 -10.10
CA VAL A 299 -13.47 8.40 -9.14
C VAL A 299 -13.43 8.99 -7.72
N LEU A 300 -13.24 10.32 -7.59
CA LEU A 300 -13.28 11.01 -6.30
C LEU A 300 -14.72 11.15 -5.76
N THR A 301 -15.72 11.41 -6.61
CA THR A 301 -17.13 11.45 -6.20
C THR A 301 -17.66 10.07 -5.83
N ASP A 302 -17.23 9.01 -6.53
CA ASP A 302 -17.55 7.64 -6.14
C ASP A 302 -16.86 7.32 -4.81
N ALA A 303 -15.55 7.60 -4.65
CA ALA A 303 -14.87 7.40 -3.37
C ALA A 303 -15.53 8.17 -2.20
N LEU A 304 -16.00 9.40 -2.44
CA LEU A 304 -16.78 10.16 -1.46
C LEU A 304 -18.13 9.50 -1.17
N ARG A 305 -18.86 9.03 -2.18
CA ARG A 305 -20.15 8.33 -2.03
C ARG A 305 -20.01 6.99 -1.28
N TRP A 306 -18.93 6.25 -1.53
CA TRP A 306 -18.58 5.04 -0.80
C TRP A 306 -18.13 5.35 0.63
N SER A 307 -17.42 6.45 0.85
CA SER A 307 -17.07 6.90 2.20
C SER A 307 -18.31 7.32 3.00
N GLU A 308 -19.30 7.98 2.39
CA GLU A 308 -20.58 8.30 3.05
C GLU A 308 -21.40 7.05 3.36
N ALA A 309 -21.43 6.07 2.45
CA ALA A 309 -22.09 4.78 2.69
C ALA A 309 -21.40 3.98 3.81
N GLY A 310 -20.06 3.99 3.84
CA GLY A 310 -19.25 3.39 4.90
C GLY A 310 -19.44 4.10 6.25
N ILE A 311 -19.46 5.43 6.28
CA ILE A 311 -19.70 6.25 7.47
C ILE A 311 -21.12 5.98 8.00
N ARG A 312 -22.15 5.95 7.15
CA ARG A 312 -23.51 5.60 7.58
C ARG A 312 -23.62 4.17 8.13
N LYS A 313 -22.87 3.22 7.56
CA LYS A 313 -22.84 1.84 8.08
C LYS A 313 -22.16 1.78 9.44
N ALA A 314 -21.12 2.57 9.67
CA ALA A 314 -20.46 2.70 10.97
C ALA A 314 -21.32 3.45 12.00
N GLU A 315 -22.04 4.50 11.60
CA GLU A 315 -22.97 5.24 12.46
C GLU A 315 -24.17 4.37 12.88
N VAL A 316 -24.68 3.53 11.98
CA VAL A 316 -25.73 2.55 12.32
C VAL A 316 -25.21 1.49 13.30
N ALA A 317 -23.93 1.08 13.21
CA ALA A 317 -23.32 0.18 14.19
C ALA A 317 -23.08 0.85 15.56
N ILE A 318 -22.92 2.17 15.61
CA ILE A 318 -22.72 2.93 16.86
C ILE A 318 -24.05 3.33 17.51
N VAL A 319 -25.11 3.55 16.72
CA VAL A 319 -26.44 3.98 17.20
C VAL A 319 -27.43 2.80 17.34
N GLY A 320 -27.13 1.65 16.76
CA GLY A 320 -27.92 0.42 16.85
C GLY A 320 -27.69 -0.37 18.14
N SER A 321 -28.61 -0.20 19.08
CA SER A 321 -28.90 -1.04 20.24
C SER A 321 -27.78 -1.28 21.27
N TYR A 322 -27.57 -0.27 22.12
CA TYR A 322 -27.30 -0.56 23.53
C TYR A 322 -28.64 -0.98 24.18
N ASP A 323 -29.06 -2.22 23.94
CA ASP A 323 -30.05 -2.86 24.80
C ASP A 323 -29.26 -3.44 25.97
N PRO A 324 -29.38 -2.89 27.20
CA PRO A 324 -28.61 -3.38 28.33
C PRO A 324 -28.95 -4.86 28.53
N PRO A 325 -27.94 -5.73 28.73
CA PRO A 325 -28.19 -7.16 28.89
C PRO A 325 -29.10 -7.36 30.11
N ARG A 326 -30.34 -7.74 29.82
CA ARG A 326 -31.29 -8.21 30.82
C ARG A 326 -30.75 -9.54 31.33
N LEU A 327 -30.12 -9.47 32.51
CA LEU A 327 -29.70 -10.62 33.30
C LEU A 327 -30.91 -11.51 33.60
N GLU A 328 -31.19 -12.45 32.71
CA GLU A 328 -31.99 -13.62 33.03
C GLU A 328 -31.02 -14.67 33.59
N LEU A 329 -31.08 -14.81 34.91
CA LEU A 329 -30.44 -15.88 35.67
C LEU A 329 -31.08 -17.19 35.24
N SER A 330 -30.43 -17.89 34.30
CA SER A 330 -30.67 -19.31 34.05
C SER A 330 -29.76 -20.10 34.98
N ASP A 331 -30.34 -20.56 36.08
CA ASP A 331 -29.85 -21.73 36.82
C ASP A 331 -30.00 -22.94 35.90
N ASP A 332 -28.90 -23.45 35.37
CA ASP A 332 -28.83 -24.80 34.81
C ASP A 332 -27.57 -25.47 35.34
N ASP A 333 -27.78 -26.22 36.42
CA ASP A 333 -27.07 -27.46 36.71
C ASP A 333 -27.19 -28.38 35.48
N ASP A 334 -26.09 -28.89 34.92
CA ASP A 334 -25.86 -30.34 34.88
C ASP A 334 -24.49 -30.72 34.31
N ASN A 335 -24.04 -31.86 34.80
CA ASN A 335 -22.82 -32.59 34.56
C ASN A 335 -22.52 -32.88 33.09
N GLY A 336 -21.22 -32.88 32.79
CA GLY A 336 -20.65 -33.49 31.60
C GLY A 336 -19.15 -33.67 31.81
N GLU A 337 -18.80 -34.66 32.62
CA GLU A 337 -17.48 -35.27 32.64
C GLU A 337 -17.17 -35.76 31.21
N ASP A 338 -16.18 -35.15 30.55
CA ASP A 338 -15.51 -35.76 29.41
C ASP A 338 -14.01 -35.65 29.67
N ASP A 339 -13.50 -36.75 30.22
CA ASP A 339 -12.11 -37.16 30.22
C ASP A 339 -11.61 -37.21 28.77
N ASP A 340 -10.68 -36.31 28.41
CA ASP A 340 -9.87 -36.49 27.22
C ASP A 340 -8.39 -36.52 27.63
N ASP A 341 -7.94 -37.75 27.86
CA ASP A 341 -6.57 -38.17 28.06
C ASP A 341 -5.74 -37.84 26.80
N SER A 342 -5.30 -36.59 26.69
CA SER A 342 -4.25 -36.22 25.74
C SER A 342 -2.88 -36.55 26.32
N ASP A 343 -2.51 -37.80 26.07
CA ASP A 343 -1.20 -38.43 26.19
C ASP A 343 -0.14 -37.64 25.38
N TRP A 344 0.45 -36.63 26.02
CA TRP A 344 1.65 -35.98 25.49
C TRP A 344 2.86 -36.80 25.93
N GLU A 345 3.22 -37.76 25.08
CA GLU A 345 4.45 -38.52 25.20
C GLU A 345 5.64 -37.59 25.49
N GLU A 346 6.16 -37.84 26.69
CA GLU A 346 7.46 -37.51 27.25
C GLU A 346 8.56 -37.51 26.18
N MET A 347 8.88 -36.34 25.62
CA MET A 347 10.17 -36.14 24.95
C MET A 347 11.24 -36.06 26.02
N GLU A 348 11.91 -37.20 26.24
CA GLU A 348 13.15 -37.30 27.00
C GLU A 348 14.17 -36.31 26.40
N ASP A 349 14.41 -35.23 27.13
CA ASP A 349 15.52 -34.30 26.90
C ASP A 349 16.83 -35.07 27.11
N ASP A 350 17.51 -35.35 26.00
CA ASP A 350 18.85 -35.93 25.97
C ASP A 350 19.84 -34.94 26.61
N GLU A 351 20.49 -35.43 27.66
CA GLU A 351 21.57 -34.78 28.38
C GLU A 351 22.69 -34.42 27.39
N THR A 352 22.88 -33.13 27.10
CA THR A 352 24.12 -32.69 26.46
C THR A 352 24.65 -31.39 27.06
N ASP A 353 25.61 -31.64 27.94
CA ASP A 353 26.84 -30.91 28.20
C ASP A 353 26.76 -29.57 28.94
N GLY A 354 27.14 -29.65 30.20
CA GLY A 354 27.35 -28.52 31.09
C GLY A 354 28.47 -27.62 30.58
N SER A 355 28.08 -26.48 30.02
CA SER A 355 28.95 -25.30 30.01
C SER A 355 28.67 -24.45 31.24
N ASP A 356 29.66 -24.37 32.13
CA ASP A 356 29.76 -23.42 33.23
C ASP A 356 29.28 -22.02 32.81
N TYR A 357 28.10 -21.62 33.27
CA TYR A 357 27.70 -20.22 33.27
C TYR A 357 28.34 -19.54 34.49
N ILE A 358 29.49 -18.92 34.27
CA ILE A 358 30.09 -17.99 35.22
C ILE A 358 29.17 -16.77 35.32
N TYR A 359 28.39 -16.70 36.41
CA TYR A 359 27.67 -15.48 36.79
C TYR A 359 28.69 -14.41 37.19
N PHE A 360 28.89 -13.41 36.33
CA PHE A 360 29.49 -12.15 36.75
C PHE A 360 28.38 -11.27 37.33
N GLU A 361 28.31 -11.19 38.66
CA GLU A 361 27.60 -10.11 39.34
C GLU A 361 28.39 -8.81 39.05
N ALA A 362 27.98 -8.09 38.01
CA ALA A 362 28.42 -6.72 37.81
C ALA A 362 27.64 -5.85 38.82
N GLU A 363 28.28 -5.52 39.93
CA GLU A 363 27.84 -4.43 40.80
C GLU A 363 27.93 -3.12 40.00
N GLU A 364 26.85 -2.74 39.31
CA GLU A 364 26.74 -1.44 38.66
C GLU A 364 26.61 -0.36 39.75
N GLU A 365 27.75 0.23 40.14
CA GLU A 365 27.80 1.45 40.93
C GLU A 365 27.12 2.60 40.15
N CYS A 366 25.82 2.80 40.39
CA CYS A 366 25.07 3.96 39.93
C CYS A 366 25.60 5.24 40.61
N SER A 367 26.59 5.90 40.02
CA SER A 367 27.00 7.25 40.43
C SER A 367 25.98 8.28 39.92
N TYR A 368 25.20 8.86 40.82
CA TYR A 368 24.30 9.97 40.51
C TYR A 368 25.07 11.31 40.49
N VAL A 369 24.98 12.05 39.39
CA VAL A 369 25.49 13.43 39.30
C VAL A 369 24.45 14.38 39.88
N VAL A 370 24.74 14.96 41.05
CA VAL A 370 23.93 16.02 41.65
C VAL A 370 24.39 17.36 41.10
N PHE A 371 23.54 18.04 40.33
CA PHE A 371 23.77 19.43 39.96
C PHE A 371 23.35 20.33 41.13
N GLY A 372 24.32 21.03 41.72
CA GLY A 372 24.08 22.07 42.71
C GLY A 372 23.48 23.32 42.08
N HIS A 373 22.49 23.89 42.78
CA HIS A 373 21.79 25.11 42.41
C HIS A 373 22.57 26.39 42.72
#